data_AF-A0A3M2S506-F1
#
_entry.id   AF-A0A3M2S506-F1
#
_cell.length_a   1.000
_cell.length_b   1.000
_cell.length_c   1.000
_cell.angle_alpha   90.00
_cell.angle_beta   90.00
_cell.angle_gamma   90.00
#
_symmetry.space_group_name_H-M   'P 1'
#
loop_
_entity.id
_entity.type
_entity.pdbx_description
1 polymer ?
#
loop_
_entity_poly.entity_id
_entity_poly.type
_entity_poly.pdbx_seq_one_letter_code
_entity_poly.pdbx_strand_id
1 'polypeptide(L)'
;MPPTLTNIVRDDHTKWRCQHCQKINDMGVTHCTKCNRKRRIGAQAINQEDSMIGVLQVTNTDGDEFWEYADYIEVIYERYSEDK
;
A
#
# COMPACT_ATOMS: atom_id res chain seq x y z
N MET A 1 15.14 3.20 -6.25
CA MET A 1 15.54 1.80 -5.95
C MET A 1 14.52 0.88 -6.58
N PRO A 2 14.86 -0.36 -6.97
CA PRO A 2 13.83 -1.32 -7.38
C PRO A 2 12.84 -1.53 -6.22
N PRO A 3 11.56 -1.77 -6.52
CA PRO A 3 10.59 -2.06 -5.48
C PRO A 3 11.04 -3.28 -4.67
N THR A 4 10.95 -3.16 -3.35
CA THR A 4 11.39 -4.21 -2.43
C THR A 4 10.18 -4.97 -1.92
N LEU A 5 10.11 -6.26 -2.24
CA LEU A 5 9.14 -7.18 -1.66
C LEU A 5 9.67 -7.67 -0.31
N THR A 6 8.92 -7.42 0.76
CA THR A 6 9.36 -7.74 2.13
C THR A 6 8.19 -8.04 3.04
N ASN A 7 8.38 -8.93 4.03
CA ASN A 7 7.43 -9.12 5.14
C ASN A 7 7.68 -8.16 6.31
N ILE A 8 8.66 -7.26 6.18
CA ILE A 8 8.91 -6.18 7.15
C ILE A 8 7.99 -5.01 6.80
N VAL A 9 7.04 -4.71 7.68
CA VAL A 9 6.18 -3.53 7.54
C VAL A 9 7.04 -2.28 7.78
N ARG A 10 7.08 -1.36 6.83
CA ARG A 10 7.76 -0.06 6.97
C ARG A 10 7.11 0.80 8.04
N ASP A 11 7.90 1.63 8.70
CA ASP A 11 7.43 2.55 9.76
C ASP A 11 6.37 3.54 9.27
N ASP A 12 6.40 3.91 7.98
CA ASP A 12 5.42 4.81 7.36
C ASP A 12 4.15 4.10 6.85
N HIS A 13 4.04 2.78 6.95
CA HIS A 13 2.84 2.01 6.59
C HIS A 13 1.85 1.94 7.76
N THR A 14 1.09 3.02 7.98
CA THR A 14 0.19 3.14 9.13
C THR A 14 -1.25 2.68 8.86
N LYS A 15 -1.66 2.58 7.58
CA LYS A 15 -3.03 2.24 7.17
C LYS A 15 -3.01 1.31 5.95
N TRP A 16 -4.12 0.61 5.70
CA TRP A 16 -4.32 -0.15 4.47
C TRP A 16 -5.67 0.11 3.82
N ARG A 17 -5.69 0.18 2.49
CA ARG A 17 -6.91 0.29 1.70
C ARG A 17 -7.44 -1.10 1.35
N CYS A 18 -8.69 -1.36 1.70
CA CYS A 18 -9.37 -2.61 1.36
C CYS A 18 -9.52 -2.75 -0.16
N GLN A 19 -8.92 -3.81 -0.72
CA GLN A 19 -9.01 -4.11 -2.15
C GLN A 19 -10.46 -4.29 -2.65
N HIS A 20 -11.38 -4.75 -1.79
CA HIS A 20 -12.76 -5.00 -2.19
C HIS A 20 -13.65 -3.74 -2.17
N CYS A 21 -13.61 -2.96 -1.08
CA CYS A 21 -14.56 -1.86 -0.87
C CYS A 21 -13.91 -0.48 -0.72
N GLN A 22 -12.59 -0.40 -0.90
CA GLN A 22 -11.78 0.82 -0.89
C GLN A 22 -11.77 1.60 0.44
N LYS A 23 -12.39 1.08 1.50
CA LYS A 23 -12.29 1.64 2.86
C LYS A 23 -10.84 1.54 3.35
N ILE A 24 -10.31 2.67 3.80
CA ILE A 24 -9.04 2.77 4.53
C ILE A 24 -9.28 2.32 5.98
N ASN A 25 -8.41 1.47 6.48
CA ASN A 25 -8.43 0.92 7.84
C ASN A 25 -7.03 1.07 8.45
N ASP A 26 -6.94 1.11 9.77
CA ASP A 26 -5.64 1.11 10.46
C ASP A 26 -4.85 -0.18 10.17
N MET A 27 -3.53 -0.09 10.10
CA MET A 27 -2.69 -1.26 9.82
C MET A 27 -2.82 -2.37 10.87
N GLY A 28 -3.13 -1.98 12.12
CA GLY A 28 -3.37 -2.91 13.23
C GLY A 28 -4.64 -3.75 13.12
N VAL A 29 -5.59 -3.43 12.22
CA VAL A 29 -6.79 -4.25 12.01
C VAL A 29 -6.65 -5.14 10.78
N THR A 30 -6.87 -6.44 10.95
CA THR A 30 -6.73 -7.44 9.88
C THR A 30 -7.98 -7.61 9.01
N HIS A 31 -9.13 -7.10 9.46
CA HIS A 31 -10.40 -7.16 8.73
C HIS A 31 -10.89 -5.75 8.43
N CYS A 32 -11.46 -5.57 7.23
CA CYS A 32 -12.02 -4.29 6.85
C CYS A 32 -13.22 -3.95 7.74
N THR A 33 -13.17 -2.78 8.38
CA THR A 33 -14.22 -2.28 9.28
C THR A 33 -15.56 -2.02 8.59
N LYS A 34 -15.59 -1.97 7.24
CA LYS A 34 -16.81 -1.78 6.43
C LYS A 34 -17.38 -3.08 5.87
N CYS A 35 -16.57 -3.90 5.21
CA CYS A 35 -17.05 -5.10 4.49
C CYS A 35 -16.67 -6.42 5.17
N ASN A 36 -16.00 -6.36 6.33
CA ASN A 36 -15.55 -7.49 7.13
C ASN A 36 -14.66 -8.51 6.41
N ARG A 37 -14.15 -8.20 5.22
CA ARG A 37 -13.19 -9.07 4.52
C ARG A 37 -11.81 -8.91 5.14
N LYS A 38 -11.11 -10.02 5.36
CA LYS A 38 -9.69 -10.04 5.74
C LYS A 38 -8.87 -9.26 4.70
N ARG A 39 -7.86 -8.54 5.19
CA ARG A 39 -6.79 -7.98 4.36
C ARG A 39 -6.18 -9.10 3.51
N ARG A 40 -5.96 -8.80 2.24
CA ARG A 40 -5.58 -9.78 1.21
C ARG A 40 -4.75 -9.12 0.12
N ILE A 41 -4.14 -9.95 -0.71
CA ILE A 41 -3.41 -9.55 -1.91
C ILE A 41 -4.17 -8.46 -2.69
N GLY A 42 -3.46 -7.41 -3.08
CA GLY A 42 -3.98 -6.20 -3.72
C GLY A 42 -4.48 -5.12 -2.75
N ALA A 43 -4.41 -5.33 -1.44
CA ALA A 43 -4.57 -4.23 -0.47
C ALA A 43 -3.45 -3.21 -0.67
N GLN A 44 -3.77 -1.92 -0.63
CA GLN A 44 -2.77 -0.86 -0.78
C GLN A 44 -2.24 -0.45 0.60
N ALA A 45 -0.93 -0.31 0.72
CA ALA A 45 -0.28 0.29 1.87
C ALA A 45 -0.43 1.81 1.79
N ILE A 46 -0.91 2.41 2.87
CA ILE A 46 -1.22 3.83 2.95
C ILE A 46 -0.47 4.42 4.15
N ASN A 47 0.13 5.59 3.96
CA ASN A 47 0.84 6.29 5.02
C ASN A 47 -0.08 7.23 5.83
N GLN A 48 0.51 7.97 6.77
CA GLN A 48 -0.23 8.90 7.62
C GLN A 48 -0.89 10.04 6.83
N GLU A 49 -0.30 10.44 5.70
CA GLU A 49 -0.74 11.51 4.79
C GLU A 49 -1.76 11.01 3.73
N ASP A 50 -2.24 9.77 3.86
CA ASP A 50 -3.15 9.10 2.92
C ASP A 50 -2.54 8.81 1.53
N SER A 51 -1.22 8.89 1.40
CA SER A 51 -0.46 8.51 0.20
C SER A 51 -0.33 7.00 0.09
N MET A 52 -0.45 6.48 -1.15
CA MET A 52 -0.19 5.07 -1.46
C MET A 52 1.31 4.85 -1.58
N ILE A 53 1.85 3.95 -0.77
CA ILE A 53 3.30 3.68 -0.69
C ILE A 53 3.65 2.24 -1.08
N GLY A 54 2.65 1.38 -1.30
CA GLY A 54 2.89 -0.01 -1.65
C GLY A 54 1.62 -0.84 -1.82
N VAL A 55 1.81 -2.13 -2.07
CA VAL A 55 0.73 -3.11 -2.29
C VAL A 55 1.11 -4.46 -1.65
N LEU A 56 0.13 -5.13 -1.04
CA LEU A 56 0.29 -6.51 -0.57
C LEU A 56 0.31 -7.44 -1.77
N GLN A 57 1.45 -8.07 -2.05
CA GLN A 57 1.62 -8.94 -3.22
C GLN A 57 1.46 -10.42 -2.89
N VAL A 58 1.95 -10.85 -1.72
CA VAL A 58 1.96 -12.26 -1.35
C VAL A 58 1.48 -12.43 0.09
N THR A 59 0.74 -13.51 0.32
CA THR A 59 0.51 -14.05 1.66
C THR A 59 0.97 -15.51 1.64
N ASN A 60 1.87 -15.89 2.54
CA ASN A 60 2.33 -17.28 2.62
C ASN A 60 1.36 -18.16 3.42
N THR A 61 1.66 -19.46 3.53
CA THR A 61 0.84 -20.43 4.29
C THR A 61 0.83 -20.18 5.79
N ASP A 62 1.84 -19.50 6.32
CA ASP A 62 1.96 -19.16 7.74
C ASP A 62 1.16 -17.90 8.10
N GLY A 63 0.68 -17.18 7.09
CA GLY A 63 -0.11 -15.96 7.23
C GLY A 63 0.71 -14.67 7.19
N ASP A 64 2.01 -14.74 6.91
CA ASP A 64 2.84 -13.56 6.70
C ASP A 64 2.43 -12.81 5.44
N GLU A 65 2.43 -11.50 5.53
CA GLU A 65 2.08 -10.59 4.45
C GLU A 65 3.36 -9.96 3.88
N PHE A 66 3.60 -10.14 2.57
CA PHE A 66 4.74 -9.55 1.87
C PHE A 66 4.27 -8.37 1.02
N TRP A 67 4.73 -7.19 1.42
CA TRP A 67 4.40 -5.92 0.81
C TRP A 67 5.50 -5.51 -0.16
N GLU A 68 5.08 -5.07 -1.35
CA GLU A 68 5.94 -4.40 -2.30
C GLU A 68 5.79 -2.90 -2.10
N TYR A 69 6.85 -2.26 -1.66
CA TYR A 69 6.88 -0.81 -1.50
C TYR A 69 7.56 -0.15 -2.70
N ALA A 70 6.96 0.93 -3.18
CA ALA A 70 7.52 1.73 -4.22
C ALA A 70 8.00 3.05 -3.61
N ASP A 71 9.31 3.25 -3.58
CA ASP A 71 9.91 4.54 -3.31
C ASP A 71 9.75 5.42 -4.56
N TYR A 72 8.52 5.83 -4.85
CA TYR A 72 8.28 6.85 -5.86
C TYR A 72 8.78 8.17 -5.27
N ILE A 73 10.01 8.55 -5.62
CA ILE A 73 10.31 9.98 -5.77
C ILE A 73 9.31 10.44 -6.84
N GLU A 74 8.34 11.27 -6.46
CA GLU A 74 7.60 12.06 -7.44
C GLU A 74 8.63 12.91 -8.19
N VAL A 75 9.13 12.41 -9.32
CA VAL A 75 9.67 13.27 -10.34
C VAL A 75 8.45 13.96 -10.91
N ILE A 76 8.10 15.09 -10.29
CA ILE A 76 7.18 16.08 -10.83
C ILE A 76 7.65 16.33 -12.26
N TYR A 77 6.92 15.80 -13.25
CA TYR A 77 7.12 16.14 -14.66
C TYR A 77 6.62 17.58 -14.86
N GLU A 78 7.26 18.56 -14.23
CA GLU A 78 7.28 19.93 -14.74
C GLU A 78 8.23 19.95 -15.94
N ARG A 79 7.78 19.45 -17.09
CA ARG A 79 8.33 19.76 -18.43
C ARG A 79 7.59 18.97 -19.51
N TYR A 80 6.38 19.40 -19.85
CA TYR A 80 5.88 19.46 -21.23
C TYR A 80 4.75 20.51 -21.28
N SER A 81 5.09 21.74 -20.90
CA SER A 81 4.31 22.93 -21.24
C SER A 81 5.23 23.95 -21.92
N GLU A 82 6.05 23.48 -22.86
CA GLU A 82 6.66 24.31 -23.87
C GLU A 82 6.53 23.54 -25.18
N ASP A 83 5.44 23.82 -25.88
CA ASP A 83 5.44 23.97 -27.34
C ASP A 83 4.17 24.76 -27.69
N LYS A 84 4.36 26.08 -27.76
CA LYS A 84 3.45 27.03 -28.39
C LYS A 84 3.61 26.98 -29.90
#